data_AF-A0A962V166-F1
#
_entry.id   AF-A0A962V166-F1
#
_cell.length_a   1.000
_cell.length_b   1.000
_cell.length_c   1.000
_cell.angle_alpha   90.00
_cell.angle_beta   90.00
_cell.angle_gamma   90.00
#
_symmetry.space_group_name_H-M   'P 1'
#
loop_
_entity.id
_entity.type
_entity.pdbx_description
1 polymer ?
#
loop_
_entity_poly.entity_id
_entity_poly.type
_entity_poly.pdbx_seq_one_letter_code
_entity_poly.pdbx_strand_id
1 'polypeptide(L)'
;QRQQEIACSVLVSRRVYPDAPSHKLVELVRYIGLPTEGVYHRALADATMTAHLWLRMQEEIRFRYELDAVPFRLMQNLQRIPKHKVEAYFERCR
;
A
#
# COMPACT_ATOMS: atom_id res chain seq x y z
N GLN A 1 9.44 26.63 1.59
CA GLN A 1 8.93 25.51 2.42
C GLN A 1 9.52 24.21 1.88
N ARG A 2 10.00 23.30 2.73
CA ARG A 2 10.44 21.97 2.27
C ARG A 2 9.20 21.14 1.92
N GLN A 3 9.04 20.78 0.65
CA GLN A 3 7.99 19.88 0.21
C GLN A 3 8.51 18.45 0.39
N GLN A 4 8.07 17.77 1.45
CA GLN A 4 8.43 16.38 1.67
C GLN A 4 7.55 15.49 0.81
N GLU A 5 8.17 14.65 -0.01
CA GLU A 5 7.46 13.62 -0.76
C GLU A 5 7.01 12.51 0.19
N ILE A 6 5.73 12.52 0.56
CA ILE A 6 5.14 11.53 1.48
C ILE A 6 4.06 10.71 0.76
N ALA A 7 3.98 9.43 1.12
CA ALA A 7 2.87 8.56 0.81
C ALA A 7 2.40 7.81 2.08
N CYS A 8 1.09 7.73 2.27
CA CYS A 8 0.47 7.10 3.42
C CYS A 8 0.07 5.65 3.10
N SER A 9 0.70 4.68 3.75
CA SER A 9 0.45 3.25 3.57
C SER A 9 -1.04 2.87 3.78
N VAL A 10 -1.72 3.51 4.73
CA VAL A 10 -3.15 3.26 4.99
C VAL A 10 -4.05 3.78 3.86
N LEU A 11 -3.75 4.95 3.31
CA LEU A 11 -4.54 5.49 2.20
C LEU A 11 -4.35 4.66 0.94
N VAL A 12 -3.12 4.23 0.67
CA VAL A 12 -2.80 3.34 -0.44
C VAL A 12 -3.46 1.98 -0.25
N SER A 13 -3.39 1.37 0.92
CA SER A 13 -3.96 0.04 1.15
C SER A 13 -5.48 0.00 0.95
N ARG A 14 -6.18 1.10 1.24
CA ARG A 14 -7.61 1.27 0.92
C ARG A 14 -7.95 1.23 -0.57
N ARG A 15 -6.98 1.43 -1.47
CA ARG A 15 -7.13 1.34 -2.93
C ARG A 15 -6.65 0.00 -3.45
N VAL A 16 -5.58 -0.54 -2.87
CA VAL A 16 -5.02 -1.84 -3.27
C VAL A 16 -5.87 -3.00 -2.75
N TYR A 17 -6.44 -2.90 -1.55
CA TYR A 17 -7.26 -3.95 -0.95
C TYR A 17 -8.62 -3.39 -0.52
N PRO A 18 -9.48 -2.99 -1.47
CA PRO A 18 -10.76 -2.36 -1.14
C PRO A 18 -11.69 -3.26 -0.32
N ASP A 19 -11.55 -4.58 -0.49
CA ASP A 19 -12.37 -5.61 0.18
C ASP A 19 -11.77 -6.10 1.51
N ALA A 20 -10.64 -5.55 1.95
CA ALA A 20 -10.07 -5.90 3.24
C ALA A 20 -11.04 -5.50 4.38
N PRO A 21 -11.30 -6.40 5.35
CA PRO A 21 -12.25 -6.12 6.43
C PRO A 21 -11.79 -4.99 7.35
N SER A 22 -10.49 -4.69 7.37
CA SER A 22 -9.89 -3.58 8.09
C SER A 22 -8.56 -3.15 7.49
N HIS A 23 -8.19 -1.89 7.73
CA HIS A 23 -6.93 -1.29 7.31
C HIS A 23 -6.01 -0.91 8.49
N LYS A 24 -6.29 -1.42 9.70
CA LYS A 24 -5.31 -1.35 10.79
C LYS A 24 -4.12 -2.23 10.43
N LEU A 25 -2.90 -1.77 10.72
CA LEU A 25 -1.66 -2.43 10.26
C LEU A 25 -1.64 -3.94 10.53
N VAL A 26 -1.83 -4.35 11.79
CA VAL A 26 -1.78 -5.77 12.19
C VAL A 26 -2.90 -6.60 11.53
N GLU A 27 -4.13 -6.09 11.50
CA GLU A 27 -5.27 -6.78 10.90
C GLU A 27 -5.09 -6.95 9.38
N LEU A 28 -4.59 -5.91 8.71
CA LEU A 28 -4.33 -5.92 7.27
C LEU A 28 -3.17 -6.86 6.91
N VAL A 29 -2.05 -6.80 7.65
CA VAL A 29 -0.89 -7.68 7.47
C VAL A 29 -1.29 -9.15 7.60
N ARG A 30 -2.12 -9.48 8.60
CA ARG A 30 -2.69 -10.83 8.74
C ARG A 30 -3.61 -11.22 7.58
N TYR A 31 -4.48 -10.31 7.16
CA TYR A 31 -5.41 -10.55 6.04
C TYR A 31 -4.68 -10.90 4.73
N ILE A 32 -3.56 -10.23 4.45
CA ILE A 32 -2.75 -10.49 3.23
C ILE A 32 -1.71 -11.60 3.40
N GLY A 33 -1.68 -12.28 4.55
CA GLY A 33 -0.79 -13.40 4.83
C GLY A 33 0.69 -13.02 5.04
N LEU A 34 0.97 -11.77 5.44
CA LEU A 34 2.33 -11.35 5.77
C LEU A 34 2.71 -11.73 7.21
N PRO A 35 4.00 -11.96 7.50
CA PRO A 35 4.48 -12.21 8.86
C PRO A 35 4.16 -11.05 9.80
N THR A 36 3.71 -11.37 11.02
CA THR A 36 3.61 -10.39 12.11
C THR A 36 4.76 -10.64 13.08
N GLU A 37 5.75 -9.76 13.11
CA GLU A 37 6.84 -9.85 14.10
C GLU A 37 6.41 -9.32 15.48
N GLY A 38 6.96 -9.95 16.52
CA GLY A 38 6.52 -9.84 17.91
C GLY A 38 7.08 -8.69 18.74
N VAL A 39 6.61 -8.66 20.00
CA VAL A 39 6.64 -7.59 21.02
C VAL A 39 8.04 -7.33 21.61
N TYR A 40 9.02 -6.97 20.80
CA TYR A 40 10.32 -6.55 21.33
C TYR A 40 10.49 -5.02 21.25
N HIS A 41 10.09 -4.39 20.13
CA HIS A 41 9.98 -2.93 20.02
C HIS A 41 8.85 -2.55 19.07
N ARG A 42 7.74 -2.01 19.62
CA ARG A 42 6.53 -1.66 18.83
C ARG A 42 6.86 -0.81 17.59
N ALA A 43 7.72 0.20 17.73
CA ALA A 43 8.09 1.07 16.62
C ALA A 43 8.82 0.35 15.49
N LEU A 44 9.78 -0.53 15.83
CA LEU A 44 10.50 -1.33 14.83
C LEU A 44 9.55 -2.32 14.15
N ALA A 45 8.75 -3.03 14.95
CA ALA A 45 7.75 -3.97 14.41
C ALA A 45 6.77 -3.26 13.46
N ASP A 46 6.26 -2.08 13.83
CA ASP A 46 5.37 -1.28 12.99
C ASP A 46 6.06 -0.80 11.71
N ALA A 47 7.33 -0.37 11.79
CA ALA A 47 8.11 0.04 10.62
C ALA A 47 8.38 -1.13 9.67
N THR A 48 8.80 -2.29 10.19
CA THR A 48 9.06 -3.51 9.42
C THR A 48 7.78 -4.03 8.77
N MET A 49 6.68 -4.14 9.51
CA MET A 49 5.37 -4.53 8.95
C MET A 49 4.90 -3.54 7.87
N THR A 50 5.10 -2.24 8.09
CA THR A 50 4.75 -1.22 7.09
C THR A 50 5.61 -1.35 5.83
N ALA A 51 6.90 -1.65 5.96
CA ALA A 51 7.80 -1.87 4.83
C ALA A 51 7.39 -3.11 4.02
N HIS A 52 7.12 -4.24 4.68
CA HIS A 52 6.62 -5.44 4.00
C HIS A 52 5.27 -5.21 3.33
N LEU A 53 4.34 -4.53 4.01
CA LEU A 53 3.06 -4.13 3.44
C LEU A 53 3.24 -3.25 2.19
N TRP A 54 4.18 -2.31 2.23
CA TRP A 54 4.48 -1.43 1.11
C TRP A 54 4.97 -2.22 -0.11
N LEU A 55 5.95 -3.10 0.08
CA LEU A 55 6.47 -3.96 -0.99
C LEU A 55 5.37 -4.84 -1.58
N ARG A 56 4.56 -5.49 -0.73
CA ARG A 56 3.44 -6.33 -1.14
C ARG A 56 2.40 -5.57 -1.94
N MET A 57 2.11 -4.31 -1.58
CA MET A 57 1.20 -3.46 -2.36
C MET A 57 1.76 -3.12 -3.74
N GLN A 58 3.07 -2.89 -3.86
CA GLN A 58 3.70 -2.65 -5.17
C GLN A 58 3.63 -3.90 -6.05
N GLU A 59 3.94 -5.08 -5.50
CA GLU A 59 3.82 -6.37 -6.21
C GLU A 59 2.39 -6.62 -6.68
N GLU A 60 1.41 -6.37 -5.81
CA GLU A 60 0.00 -6.54 -6.11
C GLU A 60 -0.45 -5.62 -7.26
N ILE A 61 -0.05 -4.34 -7.23
CA ILE A 61 -0.34 -3.39 -8.31
C ILE A 61 0.31 -3.85 -9.62
N ARG A 62 1.58 -4.27 -9.59
CA ARG A 62 2.29 -4.76 -10.79
C ARG A 62 1.59 -5.96 -11.39
N PHE A 63 1.19 -6.92 -10.56
CA PHE A 63 0.52 -8.13 -10.99
C PHE A 63 -0.86 -7.85 -11.58
N ARG A 64 -1.71 -7.08 -10.88
CA ARG A 64 -3.09 -6.83 -11.32
C ARG A 64 -3.18 -5.98 -12.59
N TYR A 65 -2.30 -5.01 -12.75
CA TYR A 65 -2.35 -4.04 -13.84
C TYR A 65 -1.24 -4.23 -14.87
N GLU A 66 -0.50 -5.34 -14.79
CA GLU A 66 0.57 -5.72 -15.71
C GLU A 66 1.63 -4.63 -15.91
N LEU A 67 2.03 -3.97 -14.80
CA LEU A 67 3.02 -2.90 -14.83
C LEU A 67 4.43 -3.43 -14.56
N ASP A 68 5.40 -2.96 -15.35
CA ASP A 68 6.81 -3.30 -15.17
C ASP A 68 7.35 -2.85 -13.80
N ALA A 69 6.93 -1.66 -13.34
CA ALA A 69 7.36 -1.07 -12.09
C ALA A 69 6.26 -0.20 -11.45
N VAL A 70 6.35 -0.02 -10.14
CA VAL A 70 5.50 0.89 -9.35
C VAL A 70 6.39 1.92 -8.68
N PRO A 71 6.67 3.08 -9.31
CA PRO A 71 7.50 4.11 -8.70
C PRO A 71 6.79 4.79 -7.53
N PHE A 72 7.54 5.38 -6.61
CA PHE A 72 6.99 6.08 -5.44
C PHE A 72 5.94 7.15 -5.82
N ARG A 73 6.16 7.87 -6.93
CA ARG A 73 5.22 8.88 -7.44
C ARG A 73 3.85 8.29 -7.82
N LEU A 74 3.81 7.06 -8.32
CA LEU A 74 2.55 6.36 -8.61
C LEU A 74 1.79 6.14 -7.29
N MET A 75 2.48 5.68 -6.25
CA MET A 75 1.87 5.47 -4.92
C MET A 75 1.36 6.78 -4.31
N GLN A 76 2.09 7.89 -4.51
CA GLN A 76 1.65 9.23 -4.11
C GLN A 76 0.41 9.72 -4.85
N ASN A 77 0.26 9.36 -6.13
CA ASN A 77 -0.95 9.66 -6.90
C ASN A 77 -2.11 8.78 -6.44
N LEU A 78 -1.86 7.48 -6.26
CA LEU A 78 -2.85 6.49 -5.86
C LEU A 78 -3.56 6.84 -4.54
N GLN A 79 -2.83 7.32 -3.53
CA GLN A 79 -3.45 7.73 -2.27
C GLN A 79 -4.46 8.88 -2.41
N ARG A 80 -4.37 9.70 -3.47
CA ARG A 80 -5.25 10.85 -3.75
C ARG A 80 -6.46 10.46 -4.60
N ILE A 81 -6.44 9.29 -5.21
CA ILE A 81 -7.50 8.82 -6.10
C ILE A 81 -8.68 8.28 -5.27
N PRO A 82 -9.93 8.68 -5.58
CA PRO A 82 -11.12 8.05 -5.00
C PRO A 82 -11.17 6.56 -5.36
N LYS A 83 -11.60 5.70 -4.42
CA LYS A 83 -11.60 4.24 -4.60
C LYS A 83 -12.25 3.78 -5.93
N HIS A 84 -13.39 4.35 -6.28
CA HIS A 84 -14.14 4.00 -7.50
C HIS A 84 -13.46 4.43 -8.82
N LYS A 85 -12.38 5.22 -8.77
CA LYS A 85 -11.60 5.66 -9.94
C LYS A 85 -10.25 4.96 -10.07
N VAL A 86 -9.95 3.99 -9.19
CA VAL A 86 -8.65 3.29 -9.20
C VAL A 86 -8.48 2.49 -10.48
N GLU A 87 -9.50 1.75 -10.91
CA GLU A 87 -9.46 0.96 -12.14
C GLU A 87 -9.17 1.84 -13.36
N ALA A 88 -10.01 2.85 -13.58
CA ALA A 88 -9.85 3.82 -14.66
C ALA A 88 -8.53 4.60 -14.61
N TYR A 89 -7.89 4.73 -13.44
CA TYR A 89 -6.57 5.32 -13.33
C TYR A 89 -5.49 4.39 -13.89
N PHE A 90 -5.54 3.11 -13.53
CA PHE A 90 -4.55 2.13 -13.97
C PHE A 90 -4.72 1.71 -15.43
N GLU A 91 -5.94 1.66 -15.95
CA GLU A 91 -6.21 1.47 -17.38
C GLU A 91 -5.50 2.52 -18.26
N ARG A 92 -5.28 3.73 -17.73
CA ARG A 92 -4.57 4.82 -18.42
C ARG A 92 -3.05 4.78 -18.25
N CYS A 93 -2.55 3.96 -17.33
CA CYS A 93 -1.13 3.81 -17.04
C CYS A 93 -0.50 2.59 -17.74
N ARG A 94 -1.34 1.68 -18.25
CA ARG A 94 -0.97 0.59 -19.15
C ARG A 94 -0.67 1.12 -20.54
#